data_AF-A0A973DWB1-F1
#
_entry.id   AF-A0A973DWB1-F1
#
_cell.length_a   1.000
_cell.length_b   1.000
_cell.length_c   1.000
_cell.angle_alpha   90.00
_cell.angle_beta   90.00
_cell.angle_gamma   90.00
#
_symmetry.space_group_name_H-M   'P 1'
#
loop_
_entity.id
_entity.type
_entity.pdbx_description
1 polymer ?
#
loop_
_entity_poly.entity_id
_entity_poly.type
_entity_poly.pdbx_seq_one_letter_code
_entity_poly.pdbx_strand_id
1 'polypeptide(L)'
;MPRALSFITLIALVLAPVTASALSCRPWRVADAADQAITSDATYLPVVGWLTFDETLLPVTNWDRQQDTPPLTRIPATFRGMGWNGTEISTPIDREITLEVSCTGPWCGSAVSGVRAVAFLKKDGAAYSLQMGSCGGMAFWDDVAKNKAKVEGCLRHRGCNRQPPTR
;
A
#
# COMPACT_ATOMS: atom_id res chain seq x y z
N MET A 1 -34.06 -68.63 5.65
CA MET A 1 -33.89 -68.37 7.10
C MET A 1 -32.71 -67.43 7.30
N PRO A 2 -32.76 -66.52 8.28
CA PRO A 2 -32.41 -65.09 8.21
C PRO A 2 -30.89 -64.84 8.23
N ARG A 3 -30.39 -63.69 7.77
CA ARG A 3 -30.14 -62.53 8.66
C ARG A 3 -29.82 -61.26 7.87
N ALA A 4 -30.54 -60.20 8.21
CA ALA A 4 -30.24 -58.81 7.94
C ALA A 4 -28.89 -58.39 8.56
N LEU A 5 -28.09 -57.61 7.85
CA LEU A 5 -26.99 -56.75 8.33
C LEU A 5 -26.43 -56.03 7.07
N SER A 6 -26.18 -54.73 6.99
CA SER A 6 -26.45 -53.58 7.84
C SER A 6 -26.21 -52.36 6.95
N PHE A 7 -27.20 -51.48 6.87
CA PHE A 7 -27.03 -50.09 6.42
C PHE A 7 -26.20 -49.34 7.47
N ILE A 8 -24.92 -49.04 7.22
CA ILE A 8 -24.23 -47.90 7.87
C ILE A 8 -23.25 -47.29 6.86
N THR A 9 -23.80 -46.47 5.96
CA THR A 9 -23.06 -45.41 5.26
C THR A 9 -23.46 -44.12 5.96
N LEU A 10 -22.67 -43.57 6.88
CA LEU A 10 -22.92 -42.20 7.34
C LEU A 10 -21.71 -41.53 8.03
N ILE A 11 -21.14 -40.57 7.29
CA ILE A 11 -20.68 -39.23 7.71
C ILE A 11 -19.50 -39.18 8.69
N ALA A 12 -18.29 -39.11 8.14
CA ALA A 12 -17.16 -38.41 8.75
C ALA A 12 -17.26 -36.92 8.36
N LEU A 13 -17.88 -36.13 9.24
CA LEU A 13 -18.02 -34.68 9.08
C LEU A 13 -16.65 -34.02 9.27
N VAL A 14 -16.08 -33.52 8.17
CA VAL A 14 -14.80 -32.78 8.15
C VAL A 14 -15.01 -31.42 8.80
N LEU A 15 -14.81 -31.32 10.11
CA LEU A 15 -14.62 -30.04 10.81
C LEU A 15 -13.18 -29.55 10.56
N ALA A 16 -12.91 -29.05 9.35
CA ALA A 16 -11.72 -28.24 9.13
C ALA A 16 -11.98 -26.85 9.74
N PRO A 17 -11.19 -26.38 10.72
CA PRO A 17 -11.31 -25.02 11.22
C PRO A 17 -10.97 -24.07 10.07
N VAL A 18 -11.98 -23.36 9.56
CA VAL A 18 -11.75 -22.22 8.67
C VAL A 18 -11.09 -21.14 9.50
N THR A 19 -9.78 -20.96 9.35
CA THR A 19 -9.09 -19.83 9.94
C THR A 19 -9.62 -18.57 9.29
N ALA A 20 -10.52 -17.87 9.97
CA ALA A 20 -10.85 -16.50 9.66
C ALA A 20 -9.57 -15.69 9.88
N SER A 21 -8.86 -15.39 8.80
CA SER A 21 -7.74 -14.45 8.80
C SER A 21 -8.31 -13.09 9.20
N ALA A 22 -8.28 -12.75 10.49
CA ALA A 22 -8.53 -11.39 10.91
C ALA A 22 -7.50 -10.50 10.19
N LEU A 23 -7.96 -9.51 9.42
CA LEU A 23 -7.09 -8.49 8.82
C LEU A 23 -6.49 -7.62 9.94
N SER A 24 -5.57 -8.17 10.73
CA SER A 24 -4.69 -7.35 11.56
C SER A 24 -3.59 -6.83 10.65
N CYS A 25 -3.77 -5.62 10.12
CA CYS A 25 -2.71 -4.98 9.36
C CYS A 25 -1.47 -4.89 10.24
N ARG A 26 -0.36 -5.51 9.79
CA ARG A 26 0.94 -5.26 10.40
C ARG A 26 1.24 -3.77 10.27
N PRO A 27 1.85 -3.12 11.29
CA PRO A 27 2.25 -1.72 11.16
C PRO A 27 3.11 -1.51 9.91
N TRP A 28 2.58 -0.74 8.96
CA TRP A 28 3.25 -0.39 7.71
C TRP A 28 3.90 0.98 7.86
N ARG A 29 5.24 1.04 7.84
CA ARG A 29 6.00 2.28 8.04
C ARG A 29 6.76 2.68 6.78
N VAL A 30 7.28 3.91 6.80
CA VAL A 30 8.07 4.44 5.66
C VAL A 30 9.28 3.56 5.32
N ALA A 31 9.88 2.89 6.31
CA ALA A 31 11.00 1.98 6.11
C ALA A 31 10.58 0.70 5.37
N ASP A 32 9.38 0.17 5.64
CA ASP A 32 8.83 -0.98 4.91
C ASP A 32 8.58 -0.62 3.45
N ALA A 33 7.98 0.55 3.20
CA ALA A 33 7.75 1.05 1.84
C ALA A 33 9.05 1.34 1.07
N ALA A 34 10.07 1.88 1.75
CA ALA A 34 11.38 2.09 1.15
C ALA A 34 12.06 0.75 0.82
N ASP A 35 12.02 -0.24 1.71
CA ASP A 35 12.54 -1.58 1.42
C ASP A 35 11.81 -2.20 0.22
N GLN A 36 10.48 -2.16 0.20
CA GLN A 36 9.69 -2.62 -0.94
C GLN A 36 10.10 -1.91 -2.23
N ALA A 37 10.25 -0.59 -2.21
CA ALA A 37 10.63 0.20 -3.38
C ALA A 37 12.04 -0.13 -3.89
N ILE A 38 12.97 -0.49 -2.99
CA ILE A 38 14.36 -0.85 -3.32
C ILE A 38 14.46 -2.27 -3.87
N THR A 39 13.69 -3.22 -3.33
CA THR A 39 13.80 -4.65 -3.66
C THR A 39 12.83 -5.13 -4.72
N SER A 40 11.87 -4.29 -5.12
CA SER A 40 10.87 -4.60 -6.14
C SER A 40 11.46 -4.54 -7.57
N ASP A 41 10.93 -5.36 -8.47
CA ASP A 41 11.23 -5.28 -9.91
C ASP A 41 10.61 -4.02 -10.57
N ALA A 42 9.53 -3.47 -9.98
CA ALA A 42 8.99 -2.18 -10.38
C ALA A 42 9.91 -1.02 -9.99
N THR A 43 9.97 0.00 -10.85
CA THR A 43 10.75 1.22 -10.59
C THR A 43 9.93 2.19 -9.74
N TYR A 44 10.51 2.70 -8.65
CA TYR A 44 9.91 3.73 -7.82
C TYR A 44 10.76 5.00 -7.81
N LEU A 45 10.09 6.15 -7.79
CA LEU A 45 10.68 7.47 -7.53
C LEU A 45 10.26 7.92 -6.11
N PRO A 46 11.19 7.91 -5.15
CA PRO A 46 10.96 8.50 -3.83
C PRO A 46 10.86 10.02 -3.94
N VAL A 47 9.86 10.60 -3.28
CA VAL A 47 9.51 12.02 -3.38
C VAL A 47 9.09 12.60 -2.03
N VAL A 48 9.22 13.92 -1.88
CA VAL A 48 8.65 14.70 -0.78
C VAL A 48 7.93 15.90 -1.36
N GLY A 49 6.64 16.06 -1.04
CA GLY A 49 5.83 17.09 -1.65
C GLY A 49 4.38 17.01 -1.25
N TRP A 50 3.52 17.61 -2.06
CA TRP A 50 2.08 17.69 -1.84
C TRP A 50 1.36 16.88 -2.91
N LEU A 51 0.46 16.02 -2.45
CA LEU A 51 -0.49 15.30 -3.29
C LEU A 51 -1.77 16.14 -3.39
N THR A 52 -2.26 16.39 -4.60
CA THR A 52 -3.53 17.10 -4.83
C THR A 52 -4.42 16.26 -5.72
N PHE A 53 -5.66 16.05 -5.30
CA PHE A 53 -6.69 15.32 -6.04
C PHE A 53 -8.08 15.72 -5.52
N ASP A 54 -9.13 15.29 -6.23
CA ASP A 54 -10.52 15.42 -5.79
C ASP A 54 -10.88 14.28 -4.83
N GLU A 55 -11.03 14.62 -3.54
CA GLU A 55 -11.34 13.65 -2.48
C GLU A 55 -12.73 13.03 -2.65
N THR A 56 -13.64 13.65 -3.40
CA THR A 56 -14.98 13.08 -3.65
C THR A 56 -14.94 11.83 -4.54
N LEU A 57 -13.82 11.59 -5.21
CA LEU A 57 -13.57 10.40 -6.03
C LEU A 57 -13.01 9.21 -5.23
N LEU A 58 -12.74 9.37 -3.93
CA LEU A 58 -12.31 8.26 -3.08
C LEU A 58 -13.39 7.18 -3.02
N PRO A 59 -12.99 5.89 -3.01
CA PRO A 59 -13.96 4.80 -2.88
C PRO A 59 -14.65 4.88 -1.53
N VAL A 60 -15.99 4.87 -1.56
CA VAL A 60 -16.83 4.76 -0.38
C VAL A 60 -17.50 3.40 -0.40
N THR A 61 -17.27 2.61 0.65
CA THR A 61 -17.90 1.30 0.78
C THR A 61 -19.35 1.44 1.19
N ASN A 62 -20.26 0.86 0.40
CA ASN A 62 -21.64 0.65 0.82
C ASN A 62 -21.70 -0.60 1.70
N TRP A 63 -22.03 -0.45 2.99
CA TRP A 63 -22.04 -1.56 3.95
C TRP A 63 -23.12 -2.61 3.67
N ASP A 64 -24.24 -2.23 3.04
CA ASP A 64 -25.31 -3.14 2.65
C ASP A 64 -25.00 -3.87 1.33
N ARG A 65 -24.05 -3.33 0.55
CA ARG A 65 -23.68 -3.83 -0.78
C ARG A 65 -22.16 -3.81 -1.00
N GLN A 66 -21.42 -4.42 -0.06
CA GLN A 66 -19.95 -4.37 -0.05
C GLN A 66 -19.34 -4.94 -1.33
N GLN A 67 -19.97 -5.96 -1.91
CA GLN A 67 -19.56 -6.61 -3.16
C GLN A 67 -19.53 -5.69 -4.38
N ASP A 68 -20.23 -4.55 -4.32
CA ASP A 68 -20.26 -3.58 -5.42
C ASP A 68 -19.15 -2.54 -5.31
N THR A 69 -18.40 -2.53 -4.21
CA THR A 69 -17.24 -1.65 -4.05
C THR A 69 -16.13 -2.12 -5.01
N PRO A 70 -15.66 -1.26 -5.93
CA PRO A 70 -14.59 -1.65 -6.84
C PRO A 70 -13.33 -2.05 -6.06
N PRO A 71 -12.61 -3.11 -6.48
CA PRO A 71 -11.37 -3.52 -5.82
C PRO A 71 -10.23 -2.50 -6.00
N LEU A 72 -10.33 -1.64 -7.01
CA LEU A 72 -9.38 -0.60 -7.32
C LEU A 72 -10.09 0.61 -7.94
N THR A 73 -9.87 1.77 -7.35
CA THR A 73 -10.29 3.07 -7.90
C THR A 73 -9.05 3.85 -8.34
N ARG A 74 -9.09 4.39 -9.56
CA ARG A 74 -8.03 5.22 -10.13
C ARG A 74 -8.49 6.67 -10.18
N ILE A 75 -7.76 7.55 -9.53
CA ILE A 75 -8.12 8.96 -9.37
C ILE A 75 -7.01 9.81 -10.01
N PRO A 76 -7.33 10.72 -10.94
CA PRO A 76 -6.37 11.69 -11.44
C PRO A 76 -5.87 12.57 -10.29
N ALA A 77 -4.55 12.73 -10.20
CA ALA A 77 -3.91 13.51 -9.15
C ALA A 77 -2.68 14.25 -9.67
N THR A 78 -2.20 15.20 -8.89
CA THR A 78 -0.94 15.92 -9.14
C THR A 78 -0.04 15.79 -7.93
N PHE A 79 1.24 15.54 -8.17
CA PHE A 79 2.28 15.59 -7.14
C PHE A 79 3.28 16.69 -7.46
N ARG A 80 3.45 17.61 -6.52
CA ARG A 80 4.43 18.71 -6.63
C ARG A 80 5.39 18.70 -5.44
N GLY A 81 6.69 18.80 -5.71
CA GLY A 81 7.70 18.80 -4.64
C GLY A 81 9.09 18.49 -5.16
N MET A 82 9.79 17.62 -4.43
CA MET A 82 11.15 17.19 -4.73
C MET A 82 11.22 15.66 -4.87
N GLY A 83 12.06 15.17 -5.78
CA GLY A 83 12.35 13.77 -6.02
C GLY A 83 13.81 13.42 -5.74
N TRP A 84 14.04 12.12 -5.53
CA TRP A 84 15.38 11.56 -5.35
C TRP A 84 16.24 11.72 -6.60
N ASN A 85 17.44 12.26 -6.44
CA ASN A 85 18.40 12.49 -7.53
C ASN A 85 19.53 11.45 -7.61
N GLY A 86 19.54 10.47 -6.70
CA GLY A 86 20.66 9.52 -6.51
C GLY A 86 21.40 9.69 -5.19
N THR A 87 21.33 10.87 -4.57
CA THR A 87 22.05 11.25 -3.35
C THR A 87 21.13 11.84 -2.28
N GLU A 88 20.19 12.68 -2.69
CA GLU A 88 19.20 13.33 -1.81
C GLU A 88 17.90 13.59 -2.56
N ILE A 89 16.82 13.86 -1.81
CA ILE A 89 15.56 14.31 -2.37
C ILE A 89 15.63 15.83 -2.55
N SER A 90 16.08 16.27 -3.74
CA SER A 90 16.26 17.69 -4.07
C SER A 90 15.94 18.08 -5.52
N THR A 91 15.62 17.14 -6.41
CA THR A 91 15.24 17.48 -7.80
C THR A 91 13.78 17.92 -7.86
N PRO A 92 13.45 19.13 -8.36
CA PRO A 92 12.06 19.56 -8.48
C PRO A 92 11.21 18.62 -9.34
N ILE A 93 10.00 18.35 -8.89
CA ILE A 93 8.99 17.60 -9.63
C ILE A 93 7.64 18.31 -9.61
N ASP A 94 6.96 18.23 -10.74
CA ASP A 94 5.57 18.60 -10.92
C ASP A 94 5.00 17.64 -11.96
N ARG A 95 4.19 16.68 -11.51
CA ARG A 95 3.74 15.55 -12.34
C ARG A 95 2.27 15.27 -12.09
N GLU A 96 1.55 15.07 -13.18
CA GLU A 96 0.29 14.33 -13.14
C GLU A 96 0.61 12.86 -12.82
N ILE A 97 -0.15 12.30 -11.89
CA ILE A 97 -0.03 10.92 -11.45
C ILE A 97 -1.43 10.30 -11.36
N THR A 98 -1.48 8.97 -11.32
CA THR A 98 -2.70 8.24 -10.96
C THR A 98 -2.63 7.83 -9.49
N LEU A 99 -3.55 8.30 -8.66
CA LEU A 99 -3.76 7.76 -7.32
C LEU A 99 -4.56 6.46 -7.43
N GLU A 100 -3.95 5.35 -7.05
CA GLU A 100 -4.51 4.00 -7.09
C GLU A 100 -4.94 3.58 -5.68
N VAL A 101 -6.24 3.65 -5.40
CA VAL A 101 -6.80 3.27 -4.10
C VAL A 101 -7.41 1.88 -4.19
N SER A 102 -6.80 0.92 -3.51
CA SER A 102 -7.26 -0.47 -3.48
C SER A 102 -8.14 -0.76 -2.25
N CYS A 103 -9.07 -1.68 -2.43
CA CYS A 103 -9.95 -2.19 -1.38
C CYS A 103 -9.74 -3.69 -1.19
N THR A 104 -9.75 -4.13 0.06
CA THR A 104 -9.73 -5.54 0.45
C THR A 104 -11.02 -5.84 1.20
N GLY A 105 -12.00 -6.42 0.51
CA GLY A 105 -13.36 -6.50 1.04
C GLY A 105 -13.93 -5.09 1.29
N PRO A 106 -14.55 -4.83 2.46
CA PRO A 106 -15.11 -3.52 2.77
C PRO A 106 -14.07 -2.46 3.20
N TRP A 107 -12.79 -2.83 3.33
CA TRP A 107 -11.76 -1.88 3.75
C TRP A 107 -11.04 -1.32 2.54
N CYS A 108 -11.17 -0.03 2.30
CA CYS A 108 -10.44 0.69 1.26
C CYS A 108 -9.26 1.45 1.85
N GLY A 109 -8.24 1.68 1.02
CA GLY A 109 -7.19 2.63 1.34
C GLY A 109 -7.73 4.05 1.51
N SER A 110 -6.93 4.88 2.18
CA SER A 110 -7.22 6.31 2.37
C SER A 110 -6.07 7.15 1.85
N ALA A 111 -6.38 8.37 1.44
CA ALA A 111 -5.44 9.40 1.07
C ALA A 111 -6.02 10.76 1.46
N VAL A 112 -5.16 11.75 1.67
CA VAL A 112 -5.56 13.12 2.01
C VAL A 112 -4.92 14.06 0.98
N SER A 113 -5.72 14.97 0.45
CA SER A 113 -5.31 15.97 -0.52
C SER A 113 -4.75 17.21 0.20
N GLY A 114 -3.80 17.90 -0.44
CA GLY A 114 -3.23 19.15 0.08
C GLY A 114 -2.26 18.99 1.26
N VAL A 115 -2.00 17.78 1.76
CA VAL A 115 -1.03 17.52 2.82
C VAL A 115 0.35 17.20 2.25
N ARG A 116 1.39 17.61 3.00
CA ARG A 116 2.77 17.28 2.64
C ARG A 116 3.07 15.84 3.07
N ALA A 117 3.68 15.06 2.19
CA ALA A 117 4.00 13.66 2.43
C ALA A 117 5.38 13.29 1.87
N VAL A 118 5.97 12.25 2.45
CA VAL A 118 6.97 11.40 1.80
C VAL A 118 6.22 10.32 1.03
N ALA A 119 6.52 10.14 -0.24
CA ALA A 119 5.85 9.12 -1.06
C ALA A 119 6.81 8.38 -2.00
N PHE A 120 6.36 7.26 -2.52
CA PHE A 120 7.08 6.47 -3.52
C PHE A 120 6.18 6.32 -4.73
N LEU A 121 6.44 7.11 -5.77
CA LEU A 121 5.69 7.06 -7.01
C LEU A 121 6.19 5.87 -7.82
N LYS A 122 5.33 4.90 -8.09
CA LYS A 122 5.65 3.84 -9.06
C LYS A 122 5.75 4.46 -10.44
N LYS A 123 6.78 4.11 -11.20
CA LYS A 123 7.03 4.60 -12.55
C LYS A 123 6.84 3.48 -13.56
N ASP A 124 5.92 3.68 -14.49
CA ASP A 124 5.67 2.78 -15.62
C ASP A 124 5.84 3.58 -16.92
N GLY A 125 7.05 3.50 -17.51
CA GLY A 125 7.43 4.33 -18.65
C GLY A 125 7.44 5.82 -18.30
N ALA A 126 6.55 6.60 -18.91
CA ALA A 126 6.37 8.03 -18.62
C ALA A 126 5.30 8.30 -17.54
N ALA A 127 4.47 7.31 -17.22
CA ALA A 127 3.39 7.45 -16.26
C ALA A 127 3.88 7.20 -14.82
N TYR A 128 3.21 7.85 -13.87
CA TYR A 128 3.44 7.66 -12.44
C TYR A 128 2.14 7.30 -11.75
N SER A 129 2.22 6.39 -10.78
CA SER A 129 1.11 6.09 -9.88
C SER A 129 1.53 6.12 -8.41
N LEU A 130 0.58 6.44 -7.54
CA LEU A 130 0.74 6.36 -6.10
C LEU A 130 -0.28 5.36 -5.54
N GLN A 131 0.21 4.32 -4.89
CA GLN A 131 -0.64 3.23 -4.42
C GLN A 131 -1.00 3.40 -2.94
N MET A 132 -2.30 3.34 -2.65
CA MET A 132 -2.86 3.37 -1.32
C MET A 132 -3.77 2.15 -1.14
N GLY A 133 -3.63 1.44 -0.03
CA GLY A 133 -4.40 0.25 0.29
C GLY A 133 -4.93 0.25 1.72
N SER A 134 -5.77 -0.74 2.00
CA SER A 134 -6.46 -0.91 3.29
C SER A 134 -5.51 -1.05 4.49
N CYS A 135 -4.33 -1.63 4.28
CA CYS A 135 -3.31 -1.81 5.31
C CYS A 135 -2.16 -0.80 5.25
N GLY A 136 -2.31 0.29 4.51
CA GLY A 136 -1.27 1.29 4.29
C GLY A 136 -1.01 1.49 2.81
N GLY A 137 0.00 2.29 2.50
CA GLY A 137 0.31 2.64 1.12
C GLY A 137 1.72 3.16 0.96
N MET A 138 1.95 3.81 -0.16
CA MET A 138 3.24 4.35 -0.54
C MET A 138 3.36 5.85 -0.24
N ALA A 139 2.52 6.39 0.65
CA ALA A 139 2.59 7.79 1.12
C ALA A 139 2.45 7.88 2.64
N PHE A 140 3.22 8.80 3.24
CA PHE A 140 3.35 9.01 4.68
C PHE A 140 3.40 10.52 4.97
N TRP A 141 2.42 11.02 5.72
CA TRP A 141 2.25 12.45 6.04
C TRP A 141 2.60 12.79 7.49
N ASP A 142 2.88 11.80 8.33
CA ASP A 142 3.46 11.98 9.66
C ASP A 142 4.96 12.28 9.56
N ASP A 143 5.48 13.09 10.50
CA ASP A 143 6.91 13.37 10.71
C ASP A 143 7.75 13.47 9.41
N VAL A 144 7.27 14.23 8.40
CA VAL A 144 7.81 14.23 7.03
C VAL A 144 9.33 14.40 6.98
N ALA A 145 9.90 15.24 7.84
CA ALA A 145 11.35 15.47 7.92
C ALA A 145 12.11 14.20 8.37
N LYS A 146 11.62 13.51 9.40
CA LYS A 146 12.20 12.26 9.92
C LYS A 146 12.04 11.14 8.89
N ASN A 147 10.86 11.04 8.28
CA ASN A 147 10.58 10.05 7.26
C ASN A 147 11.46 10.27 6.01
N LYS A 148 11.64 11.53 5.56
CA LYS A 148 12.61 11.87 4.49
C LYS A 148 14.01 11.38 4.83
N ALA A 149 14.53 11.73 6.00
CA ALA A 149 15.88 11.34 6.43
C ALA A 149 16.04 9.81 6.46
N LYS A 150 15.03 9.08 6.95
CA LYS A 150 15.03 7.61 6.96
C LYS A 150 15.08 7.04 5.54
N VAL A 151 14.24 7.54 4.63
CA VAL A 151 14.20 7.08 3.22
C VAL A 151 15.53 7.31 2.52
N GLU A 152 16.10 8.51 2.64
CA GLU A 152 17.41 8.80 2.04
C GLU A 152 18.50 7.88 2.60
N GLY A 153 18.46 7.59 3.90
CA GLY A 153 19.34 6.61 4.52
C GLY A 153 19.21 5.22 3.89
N CYS A 154 17.98 4.73 3.73
CA CYS A 154 17.73 3.42 3.12
C CYS A 154 18.19 3.36 1.65
N LEU A 155 17.93 4.40 0.87
CA LEU A 155 18.30 4.44 -0.55
C LEU A 155 19.81 4.41 -0.74
N ARG A 156 20.58 5.16 0.08
CA ARG A 156 22.04 5.15 0.04
C ARG A 156 22.64 3.78 0.36
N HIS A 157 22.03 3.04 1.29
CA HIS A 157 22.51 1.72 1.72
C HIS A 157 21.88 0.56 0.93
N ARG A 158 20.99 0.85 -0.02
CA ARG A 158 20.19 -0.15 -0.76
C ARG A 158 19.49 -1.13 0.20
N GLY A 159 18.87 -0.58 1.24
CA GLY A 159 18.07 -1.30 2.23
C GLY A 159 17.94 -0.55 3.56
N CYS A 160 16.79 -0.67 4.21
CA CYS A 160 16.45 -0.11 5.52
C CYS A 160 16.81 -1.01 6.70
N ASN A 161 16.93 -2.32 6.45
CA ASN A 161 17.26 -3.33 7.46
C ASN A 161 18.77 -3.67 7.52
N ARG A 162 19.59 -3.07 6.65
CA ARG A 162 21.06 -3.24 6.63
C ARG A 162 21.81 -2.10 7.32
N GLN A 163 21.22 -1.46 8.33
CA GLN A 163 22.00 -0.53 9.16
C GLN A 163 23.02 -1.35 9.97
N PRO A 164 24.34 -1.09 9.83
CA PRO A 164 25.28 -1.60 10.81
C PRO A 164 24.88 -1.05 12.19
N PRO A 165 25.03 -1.82 13.27
CA PRO A 165 24.70 -1.35 14.61
C PRO A 165 25.47 -0.05 14.88
N THR A 166 24.74 0.99 15.25
CA THR A 166 25.30 2.24 15.79
C THR A 166 26.19 1.89 16.97
N ARG A 167 27.47 2.24 16.87
CA ARG A 167 28.47 2.09 17.94
C ARG A 167 28.48 3.32 18.81
#